data_AF-A0A1I4V2F3-F1
#
_entry.id   AF-A0A1I4V2F3-F1
#
_cell.length_a   1.000
_cell.length_b   1.000
_cell.length_c   1.000
_cell.angle_alpha   90.00
_cell.angle_beta   90.00
_cell.angle_gamma   90.00
#
_symmetry.space_group_name_H-M   'P 1'
#
loop_
_entity.id
_entity.type
_entity.pdbx_description
1 polymer ?
#
loop_
_entity_poly.entity_id
_entity_poly.type
_entity_poly.pdbx_seq_one_letter_code
_entity_poly.pdbx_strand_id
1 'polypeptide(L)'
;MFAPLIYKLSLAGSLTEADHKALRRVSVRSRQVSARRDLNCEGDRPENVHLVLSGFACRYRVLARGRRYITALMVPGDSCDLHVAILGEMDHSSPR
;
A
#
# COMPACT_ATOMS: atom_id res chain seq x y z
N MET A 1 -7.98 -10.72 10.01
CA MET A 1 -7.38 -10.21 8.76
C MET A 1 -6.59 -8.89 8.94
N PHE A 2 -6.82 -8.09 9.99
CA PHE A 2 -6.09 -6.83 10.23
C PHE A 2 -4.96 -6.87 11.27
N ALA A 3 -4.69 -8.03 11.89
CA ALA A 3 -3.69 -8.13 12.96
C ALA A 3 -2.30 -7.57 12.55
N PRO A 4 -1.78 -7.82 11.33
CA PRO A 4 -0.51 -7.23 10.91
C PRO A 4 -0.54 -5.69 10.80
N LEU A 5 -1.64 -5.12 10.31
CA LEU A 5 -1.81 -3.66 10.23
C LEU A 5 -1.89 -3.04 11.63
N ILE A 6 -2.74 -3.60 12.49
CA ILE A 6 -2.90 -3.15 13.88
C ILE A 6 -1.55 -3.20 14.61
N TYR A 7 -0.81 -4.31 14.45
CA TYR A 7 0.51 -4.45 15.02
C TYR A 7 1.46 -3.35 14.54
N LYS A 8 1.56 -3.14 13.21
CA LYS A 8 2.42 -2.08 12.65
C LYS A 8 2.05 -0.67 13.14
N LEU A 9 0.75 -0.36 13.21
CA LEU A 9 0.28 0.93 13.73
C LEU A 9 0.61 1.11 15.22
N SER A 10 0.51 0.03 16.02
CA SER A 10 0.87 0.07 17.45
C SER A 10 2.35 0.36 17.72
N LEU A 11 3.23 0.09 16.75
CA LEU A 11 4.66 0.43 16.83
C LEU A 11 4.90 1.93 16.59
N ALA A 12 4.01 2.60 15.86
CA ALA A 12 4.11 4.03 15.56
C ALA A 12 3.44 4.91 16.64
N GLY A 13 2.56 4.33 17.46
CA GLY A 13 1.87 5.03 18.55
C GLY A 13 0.89 4.15 19.29
N SER A 14 0.39 4.63 20.43
CA SER A 14 -0.61 3.90 21.22
C SER A 14 -1.94 3.84 20.48
N LEU A 15 -2.52 2.64 20.37
CA LEU A 15 -3.86 2.42 19.84
C LEU A 15 -4.82 2.10 20.97
N THR A 16 -5.93 2.82 21.04
CA THR A 16 -7.01 2.55 21.99
C THR A 16 -7.86 1.37 21.53
N GLU A 17 -8.68 0.81 22.42
CA GLU A 17 -9.67 -0.21 22.04
C GLU A 17 -10.66 0.29 20.97
N ALA A 18 -10.97 1.59 20.99
CA ALA A 18 -11.82 2.21 19.97
C ALA A 18 -11.15 2.16 18.58
N ASP A 19 -9.84 2.41 18.50
CA ASP A 19 -9.07 2.34 17.25
C ASP A 19 -9.03 0.91 16.71
N HIS A 20 -8.77 -0.06 17.59
CA HIS A 20 -8.81 -1.48 17.24
C HIS A 20 -10.16 -1.90 16.66
N LYS A 21 -11.25 -1.44 17.29
CA LYS A 21 -12.62 -1.72 16.84
C LYS A 21 -12.92 -1.04 15.51
N ALA A 22 -12.49 0.20 15.32
CA ALA A 22 -12.65 0.93 14.07
C ALA A 22 -11.90 0.23 12.93
N LEU A 23 -10.63 -0.12 13.12
CA LEU A 23 -9.83 -0.83 12.13
C LEU A 23 -10.42 -2.19 11.75
N ARG A 24 -10.99 -2.93 12.70
CA ARG A 24 -11.68 -4.20 12.43
C ARG A 24 -13.00 -4.03 11.66
N ARG A 25 -13.64 -2.87 11.77
CA ARG A 25 -14.91 -2.55 11.09
C ARG A 25 -14.70 -2.05 9.66
N VAL A 26 -13.50 -1.60 9.31
CA VAL A 26 -13.17 -1.23 7.92
C VAL A 26 -13.44 -2.45 7.04
N SER A 27 -14.49 -2.35 6.23
CA SER A 27 -14.81 -3.39 5.26
C SER A 27 -13.86 -3.26 4.08
N VAL A 28 -12.88 -4.17 4.01
CA VAL A 28 -12.02 -4.28 2.83
C VAL A 28 -12.80 -5.05 1.77
N ARG A 29 -13.02 -4.44 0.61
CA ARG A 29 -13.37 -5.21 -0.59
C ARG A 29 -12.12 -6.01 -1.00
N SER A 30 -11.95 -7.18 -0.39
CA SER A 30 -10.78 -8.01 -0.64
C SER A 30 -10.91 -8.68 -2.00
N ARG A 31 -9.79 -8.72 -2.73
CA ARG A 31 -9.66 -9.43 -3.99
C ARG A 31 -8.36 -10.20 -4.00
N GLN A 32 -8.38 -11.39 -4.57
CA GLN A 32 -7.15 -12.10 -4.90
C GLN A 32 -6.55 -11.50 -6.17
N VAL A 33 -5.23 -11.37 -6.20
CA VAL A 33 -4.50 -10.82 -7.33
C VAL A 33 -3.41 -11.81 -7.72
N SER A 34 -3.38 -12.18 -9.00
CA SER A 34 -2.35 -13.06 -9.52
C SER A 34 -0.96 -12.43 -9.42
N ALA A 35 0.07 -13.26 -9.23
CA ALA A 35 1.45 -12.81 -9.27
C ALA A 35 1.76 -12.06 -10.58
N ARG A 36 2.64 -11.05 -10.50
CA ARG A 36 3.07 -10.19 -11.62
C ARG A 36 1.95 -9.38 -12.29
N ARG A 37 0.81 -9.20 -11.62
CA ARG A 37 -0.24 -8.29 -12.07
C ARG A 37 0.01 -6.91 -11.46
N ASP A 38 -0.01 -5.90 -12.32
CA ASP A 38 0.11 -4.51 -11.90
C ASP A 38 -1.18 -4.08 -11.17
N LEU A 39 -1.02 -3.42 -10.02
CA LEU A 39 -2.12 -2.91 -9.21
C LEU A 39 -2.51 -1.50 -9.62
N ASN A 40 -1.50 -0.65 -9.78
CA ASN A 40 -1.55 0.75 -10.21
C ASN A 40 -0.32 1.02 -11.10
N CYS A 41 -0.47 1.89 -12.09
CA CYS A 41 0.60 2.35 -12.98
C CYS A 41 0.97 3.81 -12.73
N GLU A 42 2.15 4.22 -13.16
CA GLU A 42 2.58 5.62 -13.09
C GLU A 42 1.63 6.51 -13.91
N GLY A 43 1.12 7.58 -13.29
CA GLY A 43 0.14 8.48 -13.89
C GLY A 43 -1.33 8.12 -13.62
N ASP A 44 -1.60 6.96 -13.02
CA ASP A 44 -2.96 6.62 -12.58
C ASP A 44 -3.40 7.53 -11.42
N ARG A 45 -4.69 7.83 -11.35
CA ARG A 45 -5.31 8.47 -10.18
C ARG A 45 -5.94 7.38 -9.31
N PRO A 46 -5.23 6.84 -8.31
CA PRO A 46 -5.77 5.78 -7.48
C PRO A 46 -6.95 6.31 -6.67
N GLU A 47 -8.13 5.74 -6.89
CA GLU A 47 -9.34 6.04 -6.11
C GLU A 47 -9.37 5.28 -4.77
N ASN A 48 -8.48 4.30 -4.58
CA ASN A 48 -8.47 3.41 -3.43
C ASN A 48 -7.04 3.15 -2.92
N VAL A 49 -6.92 3.00 -1.61
CA VAL A 49 -5.71 2.47 -0.97
C VAL A 49 -5.77 0.95 -0.93
N HIS A 50 -4.69 0.29 -1.35
CA HIS A 50 -4.59 -1.16 -1.22
C HIS A 50 -3.91 -1.52 0.10
N LEU A 51 -4.40 -2.55 0.79
CA LEU A 51 -3.76 -3.12 1.97
C LEU A 51 -3.35 -4.55 1.65
N VAL A 52 -2.08 -4.89 1.87
CA VAL A 52 -1.62 -6.27 1.72
C VAL A 52 -2.17 -7.08 2.91
N LEU A 53 -3.08 -8.01 2.63
CA LEU A 53 -3.64 -8.90 3.64
C LEU A 53 -2.87 -10.23 3.74
N SER A 54 -2.27 -10.66 2.64
CA SER A 54 -1.48 -11.89 2.52
C SER A 54 -0.57 -11.82 1.28
N GLY A 55 0.56 -12.52 1.30
CA GLY A 55 1.50 -12.56 0.18
C GLY A 55 2.41 -11.32 0.14
N PHE A 56 2.89 -10.99 -1.06
CA PHE A 56 3.83 -9.89 -1.30
C PHE A 56 3.34 -9.01 -2.45
N ALA A 57 3.58 -7.71 -2.33
CA ALA A 57 3.51 -6.75 -3.41
C ALA A 57 4.84 -6.00 -3.53
N CYS A 58 5.07 -5.32 -4.65
CA CYS A 58 6.25 -4.48 -4.80
C CYS A 58 5.91 -3.19 -5.55
N ARG A 59 6.65 -2.13 -5.22
CA ARG A 59 6.66 -0.91 -6.01
C ARG A 59 7.90 -0.94 -6.89
N TYR A 60 7.74 -0.63 -8.16
CA TYR A 60 8.83 -0.58 -9.11
C TYR A 60 8.69 0.62 -10.05
N ARG A 61 9.81 1.04 -10.63
CA ARG A 61 9.83 2.00 -11.74
C ARG A 61 10.25 1.29 -13.01
N VAL A 62 9.69 1.73 -14.14
CA VAL A 62 10.17 1.32 -15.46
C VAL A 62 11.20 2.34 -15.94
N LEU A 63 12.42 1.87 -16.18
CA LEU A 63 13.52 2.68 -16.68
C LEU A 63 13.51 2.72 -18.22
N ALA A 64 14.33 3.59 -18.78
CA ALA A 64 14.63 3.57 -20.22
C ALA A 64 15.00 2.14 -20.67
N ARG A 65 14.44 1.73 -21.82
CA ARG A 65 14.54 0.38 -22.39
C ARG A 65 13.78 -0.72 -21.64
N GLY A 66 12.77 -0.37 -20.83
CA GLY A 66 11.81 -1.34 -20.27
C GLY A 66 12.30 -2.14 -19.06
N ARG A 67 13.48 -1.83 -18.52
CA ARG A 67 13.99 -2.48 -17.31
C ARG A 67 13.18 -2.05 -16.10
N ARG A 68 12.87 -2.98 -15.21
CA ARG A 68 12.16 -2.70 -13.95
C ARG A 68 13.16 -2.57 -12.81
N TYR A 69 13.00 -1.55 -11.99
CA TYR A 69 13.76 -1.35 -10.76
C TYR A 69 12.81 -1.39 -9.56
N ILE A 70 12.93 -2.42 -8.72
CA ILE A 70 12.12 -2.56 -7.50
C ILE A 70 12.63 -1.56 -6.46
N THR A 71 11.74 -0.70 -5.99
CA THR A 71 12.06 0.37 -5.02
C THR A 71 11.56 0.04 -3.61
N ALA A 72 10.56 -0.84 -3.49
CA ALA A 72 10.06 -1.31 -2.21
C ALA A 72 9.38 -2.68 -2.35
N LEU A 73 9.44 -3.46 -1.28
CA LEU A 73 8.65 -4.67 -1.07
C LEU A 73 7.62 -4.39 0.02
N MET A 74 6.40 -4.88 -0.17
CA MET A 74 5.28 -4.72 0.75
C MET A 74 4.80 -6.09 1.23
N VAL A 75 4.63 -6.22 2.53
CA VAL A 75 4.25 -7.45 3.24
C VAL A 75 2.91 -7.25 3.96
N PRO A 76 2.30 -8.29 4.55
CA PRO A 76 1.02 -8.13 5.23
C PRO A 76 1.03 -6.98 6.26
N GLY A 77 -0.02 -6.17 6.22
CA GLY A 77 -0.15 -4.94 7.00
C GLY A 77 0.45 -3.69 6.38
N ASP A 78 1.19 -3.78 5.25
CA ASP A 78 1.60 -2.60 4.49
C ASP A 78 0.47 -2.11 3.60
N SER A 79 0.33 -0.78 3.55
CA SER A 79 -0.50 -0.11 2.56
C SER A 79 0.31 0.19 1.30
N CYS A 80 -0.30 -0.04 0.14
CA CYS A 80 0.20 0.45 -1.13
C CYS A 80 -0.40 1.83 -1.38
N ASP A 81 0.43 2.78 -1.81
CA ASP A 81 0.00 4.08 -2.36
C ASP A 81 -0.76 4.99 -1.38
N LEU A 82 -0.60 4.79 -0.07
CA LEU A 82 -1.17 5.66 0.96
C LEU A 82 -0.75 7.12 0.82
N HIS A 83 0.41 7.38 0.20
CA HIS A 83 0.93 8.73 -0.03
C HIS A 83 0.00 9.53 -0.96
N VAL A 84 -0.59 8.88 -1.97
CA VAL A 84 -1.51 9.57 -2.89
C VAL A 84 -2.84 9.89 -2.21
N ALA A 85 -3.32 9.01 -1.34
CA ALA A 85 -4.57 9.20 -0.61
C ALA A 85 -4.49 10.28 0.49
N ILE A 86 -3.31 10.53 1.05
CA ILE A 86 -3.10 11.53 2.12
C ILE A 86 -2.59 12.87 1.57
N LEU A 87 -1.74 12.87 0.55
CA LEU A 87 -1.04 14.06 0.05
C LEU A 87 -1.57 14.60 -1.28
N GLY A 88 -2.52 13.91 -1.94
CA GLY A 88 -3.16 14.39 -3.18
C GLY A 88 -2.30 14.32 -4.44
N GLU A 89 -0.98 14.10 -4.31
CA GLU A 89 -0.06 13.91 -5.43
C GLU A 89 0.91 12.76 -5.19
N MET A 90 1.29 12.11 -6.30
CA MET A 90 2.23 11.00 -6.33
C MET A 90 3.64 11.56 -6.57
N ASP A 91 4.30 12.02 -5.51
CA ASP A 91 5.65 12.61 -5.62
C ASP A 91 6.70 11.53 -5.93
N HIS A 92 6.97 11.37 -7.23
CA HIS A 92 8.10 10.62 -7.76
C HIS A 92 9.09 11.50 -8.55
N SER A 93 8.95 12.82 -8.46
CA SER A 93 9.95 13.76 -8.96
C SER A 93 11.05 13.99 -7.91
N SER A 94 12.22 13.39 -8.11
CA SER A 94 13.44 14.09 -7.72
C SER A 94 13.61 15.31 -8.64
N PRO A 95 14.02 16.49 -8.13
CA PRO A 95 14.43 17.58 -9.00
C PRO A 95 15.66 17.11 -9.79
N ARG A 96 15.70 17.48 -11.07
CA ARG A 96 16.92 17.42 -11.88
C ARG A 96 17.92 18.46 -11.42
#